data_AF-A0A0A1ZE81-F1
#
_entry.id   AF-A0A0A1ZE81-F1
#
_cell.length_a   1.000
_cell.length_b   1.000
_cell.length_c   1.000
_cell.angle_alpha   90.00
_cell.angle_beta   90.00
_cell.angle_gamma   90.00
#
_symmetry.space_group_name_H-M   'P 1'
#
loop_
_entity.id
_entity.type
_entity.pdbx_description
1 polymer ?
#
loop_
_entity_poly.entity_id
_entity_poly.type
_entity_poly.pdbx_seq_one_letter_code
_entity_poly.pdbx_strand_id
1 'polypeptide(L)' 'MKDKLYDNADSFAVSFDEEWKNIDCEDLRLKIDKVFELLSDHPFLLSNPTNARKMAEFRVFSLKKF' A
#
# COMPACT_ATOMS: atom_id res chain seq x y z
N MET A 1 1.89 5.95 -16.76
CA MET A 1 1.65 4.52 -17.03
C MET A 1 0.62 4.02 -16.02
N LYS A 2 -0.66 4.32 -16.23
CA LYS A 2 -1.67 3.30 -15.87
C LYS A 2 -1.38 2.14 -16.82
N ASP A 3 -1.54 0.89 -16.39
CA ASP A 3 -2.03 -0.21 -17.26
C ASP A 3 -1.53 -1.60 -16.87
N LYS A 4 -0.67 -1.77 -15.85
CA LYS A 4 -0.37 -3.12 -15.34
C LYS A 4 -0.22 -3.14 -13.83
N LEU A 5 -1.33 -3.35 -13.14
CA LEU A 5 -1.33 -3.86 -11.78
C LEU A 5 -1.16 -5.38 -11.86
N TYR A 6 -0.20 -5.91 -11.10
CA TYR A 6 0.04 -7.34 -11.02
C TYR A 6 -0.38 -7.87 -9.65
N ASP A 7 -0.80 -9.13 -9.62
CA ASP A 7 -1.05 -9.86 -8.37
C ASP A 7 0.26 -10.30 -7.72
N ASN A 8 1.07 -9.34 -7.28
CA ASN A 8 2.29 -9.58 -6.52
C ASN A 8 2.63 -8.40 -5.59
N ALA A 9 3.50 -8.68 -4.62
CA ALA A 9 3.90 -7.72 -3.61
C ALA A 9 4.66 -6.52 -4.20
N ASP A 10 5.48 -6.72 -5.24
CA ASP A 10 6.27 -5.63 -5.84
C ASP A 10 5.38 -4.59 -6.53
N SER A 11 4.38 -5.04 -7.29
CA SER A 11 3.38 -4.18 -7.91
C SER A 11 2.60 -3.41 -6.84
N PHE A 12 2.13 -4.10 -5.80
CA PHE A 12 1.42 -3.46 -4.69
C PHE A 12 2.29 -2.43 -3.97
N ALA A 13 3.58 -2.72 -3.81
CA ALA A 13 4.53 -1.85 -3.15
C ALA A 13 4.79 -0.55 -3.91
N VAL A 14 4.79 -0.59 -5.24
CA VAL A 14 4.89 0.62 -6.07
C VAL A 14 3.64 1.48 -5.88
N SER A 15 2.45 0.91 -6.05
CA SER A 15 1.18 1.65 -5.88
C SER A 15 1.01 2.20 -4.46
N PHE A 16 1.40 1.43 -3.44
CA PHE A 16 1.38 1.88 -2.05
C PHE A 16 2.29 3.10 -1.85
N ASP A 17 3.53 3.07 -2.35
CA ASP A 17 4.49 4.16 -2.20
C ASP A 17 4.03 5.44 -2.93
N GLU A 18 3.31 5.29 -4.04
CA GLU A 18 2.71 6.40 -4.80
C GLU A 18 1.57 7.05 -4.02
N GLU A 19 0.57 6.28 -3.60
CA GLU A 19 -0.58 6.82 -2.88
C GLU A 19 -0.22 7.34 -1.49
N TRP A 20 0.74 6.72 -0.81
CA TRP A 20 1.21 7.17 0.50
C TRP A 20 1.69 8.63 0.50
N LYS A 21 2.31 9.09 -0.59
CA LYS A 21 2.78 10.48 -0.73
C LYS A 21 1.65 11.48 -0.98
N ASN A 22 0.51 11.01 -1.45
CA ASN A 22 -0.65 11.85 -1.79
C ASN A 22 -1.58 12.09 -0.58
N ILE A 23 -1.42 11.32 0.50
CA ILE A 23 -2.25 11.44 1.70
C ILE A 23 -1.50 12.21 2.77
N ASP A 24 -2.04 13.36 3.17
CA ASP A 24 -1.60 14.07 4.37
C ASP A 24 -2.34 13.53 5.60
N CYS A 25 -1.60 12.87 6.50
CA CYS A 25 -2.14 12.27 7.71
C CYS A 25 -1.01 11.93 8.69
N GLU A 26 -1.09 12.44 9.92
CA GLU A 26 -0.08 12.24 10.96
C GLU A 26 -0.17 10.84 11.61
N ASP A 27 -1.38 10.29 11.75
CA ASP A 27 -1.57 8.92 12.25
C ASP A 27 -1.21 7.91 11.16
N LEU A 28 -0.03 7.29 11.31
CA LEU A 28 0.51 6.33 10.35
C LEU A 28 -0.40 5.12 10.13
N ARG A 29 -1.12 4.63 11.16
CA ARG A 29 -2.02 3.48 11.01
C ARG A 29 -3.25 3.89 10.23
N LEU A 30 -3.84 5.03 10.57
CA LEU A 30 -4.97 5.60 9.82
C LEU A 30 -4.58 5.90 8.37
N LYS A 31 -3.35 6.38 8.15
CA LYS A 31 -2.82 6.64 6.81
C LYS A 31 -2.69 5.35 6.00
N ILE A 32 -2.23 4.24 6.60
CA ILE A 32 -2.23 2.92 5.95
C ILE A 32 -3.66 2.55 5.51
N ASP A 33 -4.64 2.70 6.41
CA ASP A 33 -6.02 2.33 6.10
C ASP A 33 -6.58 3.15 4.93
N LYS A 34 -6.31 4.46 4.88
CA LYS A 34 -6.69 5.32 3.74
C LYS A 34 -6.03 4.90 2.42
N VAL A 35 -4.74 4.53 2.44
CA VAL A 35 -4.07 4.01 1.23
C VAL A 35 -4.71 2.70 0.78
N PHE A 36 -5.12 1.84 1.71
CA PHE A 36 -5.80 0.58 1.40
C PHE A 36 -7.17 0.80 0.76
N GLU A 37 -7.91 1.82 1.20
CA GLU A 37 -9.16 2.21 0.57
C GLU A 37 -8.95 2.66 -0.89
N LEU A 38 -7.92 3.47 -1.14
CA LEU A 38 -7.55 3.91 -2.50
C LEU A 38 -7.08 2.76 -3.40
N LEU A 39 -6.45 1.74 -2.82
CA LEU A 39 -5.94 0.56 -3.51
C LEU A 39 -6.90 -0.64 -3.43
N SER A 40 -8.16 -0.44 -3.06
CA SER A 40 -9.15 -1.50 -2.85
C SER A 40 -9.32 -2.45 -4.04
N ASP A 41 -9.10 -1.96 -5.26
CA ASP A 41 -9.16 -2.76 -6.50
C ASP A 41 -7.80 -3.35 -6.93
N HIS A 42 -6.72 -3.19 -6.14
CA HIS A 42 -5.41 -3.75 -6.48
C HIS A 42 -5.44 -5.29 -6.39
N PRO A 43 -5.03 -6.03 -7.44
CA PRO A 43 -5.13 -7.50 -7.48
C PRO A 43 -4.51 -8.20 -6.27
N PHE A 44 -3.31 -7.77 -5.86
CA PHE A 44 -2.63 -8.31 -4.69
C PHE A 44 -3.34 -8.03 -3.35
N LEU A 45 -4.02 -6.88 -3.22
CA LEU A 45 -4.77 -6.57 -2.00
C LEU A 45 -6.01 -7.47 -1.91
N LEU A 46 -6.67 -7.72 -3.04
CA LEU A 46 -7.83 -8.62 -3.15
C LEU A 46 -7.44 -10.08 -2.90
N SER A 47 -6.34 -10.55 -3.50
CA SER A 47 -5.92 -11.95 -3.41
C SER A 47 -5.26 -12.29 -2.07
N ASN A 48 -4.52 -11.34 -1.48
CA ASN A 48 -3.66 -11.55 -0.33
C ASN A 48 -3.72 -10.39 0.70
N PRO A 49 -4.89 -10.04 1.23
CA PRO A 49 -5.08 -8.85 2.07
C PRO A 49 -4.22 -8.85 3.34
N THR A 50 -4.05 -10.01 3.97
CA THR A 50 -3.20 -10.17 5.16
C THR A 50 -1.74 -9.87 4.86
N ASN A 51 -1.22 -10.33 3.72
CA ASN A 51 0.18 -10.08 3.34
C ASN A 51 0.37 -8.65 2.84
N ALA A 52 -0.60 -8.08 2.13
CA ALA A 52 -0.61 -6.67 1.77
C ALA A 52 -0.47 -5.79 3.01
N ARG A 53 -1.24 -6.04 4.08
CA ARG A 53 -1.14 -5.30 5.35
C ARG A 53 0.23 -5.44 6.01
N LYS A 54 0.74 -6.66 6.14
CA LYS A 54 2.09 -6.90 6.69
C LYS A 54 3.17 -6.15 5.90
N MET A 55 3.06 -6.12 4.57
CA MET A 55 3.99 -5.40 3.71
C MET A 55 3.95 -3.89 3.94
N ALA A 56 2.75 -3.31 4.04
CA ALA A 56 2.56 -1.90 4.32
C ALA A 56 3.13 -1.51 5.69
N GLU A 57 2.79 -2.28 6.74
CA GLU A 57 3.32 -2.08 8.09
C GLU A 57 4.85 -2.19 8.13
N PHE A 58 5.42 -3.20 7.47
CA PHE A 58 6.88 -3.37 7.40
C PHE A 58 7.56 -2.18 6.72
N ARG A 59 6.98 -1.67 5.63
CA ARG A 59 7.53 -0.53 4.89
C ARG A 59 7.49 0.76 5.70
N VAL A 60 6.39 1.00 6.41
CA VAL A 60 6.21 2.21 7.23
C VAL A 60 7.06 2.14 8.50
N PHE A 61 6.95 1.06 9.28
CA PHE A 61 7.54 0.99 10.61
C PHE A 61 8.97 0.44 10.64
N SER A 62 9.32 -0.50 9.77
CA SER A 62 10.63 -1.15 9.78
C SER A 62 11.62 -0.49 8.82
N LEU A 63 11.22 -0.22 7.58
CA LEU A 63 12.10 0.42 6.61
C LEU A 63 12.19 1.95 6.79
N LYS A 64 11.23 2.57 7.51
CA LYS A 64 11.10 4.03 7.65
C LYS A 64 11.24 4.73 6.29
N LYS A 65 10.60 4.15 5.27
CA LYS A 65 10.78 4.59 3.89
C LYS A 65 10.10 5.95 3.61
N PHE A 66 9.55 6.57 4.65
CA PHE A 66 8.73 7.78 4.66
C PHE A 66 8.92 8.55 5.96
#